data_AF-A0A6G3XEF1-F1
#
_entry.id   AF-A0A6G3XEF1-F1
#
_cell.length_a   1.000
_cell.length_b   1.000
_cell.length_c   1.000
_cell.angle_alpha   90.00
_cell.angle_beta   90.00
_cell.angle_gamma   90.00
#
_symmetry.space_group_name_H-M   'P 1'
#
loop_
_entity.id
_entity.type
_entity.pdbx_description
1 polymer ?
#
loop_
_entity_poly.entity_id
_entity_poly.type
_entity_poly.pdbx_seq_one_letter_code
_entity_poly.pdbx_strand_id
1 'polypeptide(L)'
;MRTVLVTGLGGAGRSTVAAATALAAAASGSRTLLVSAEAVPGFPAAPEPTRVADDLDHARIDSGEHFRAELTELQKRASGVLDLLGAGRLDGEELTELPGSPQLALLHTLRRAAEGDWSGYDTLVVDLPPLAEALALLALPEQLRRYLRR
;
A
#
# COMPACT_ATOMS: atom_id res chain seq x y z
N MET A 1 -10.75 2.87 13.98
CA MET A 1 -10.57 1.89 12.90
C MET A 1 -9.80 0.68 13.43
N ARG A 2 -10.28 -0.53 13.16
CA ARG A 2 -9.59 -1.81 13.44
C ARG A 2 -8.83 -2.24 12.18
N THR A 3 -7.52 -2.49 12.29
CA THR A 3 -6.72 -3.00 11.17
C THR A 3 -6.49 -4.50 11.31
N VAL A 4 -6.81 -5.26 10.27
CA VAL A 4 -6.58 -6.70 10.16
C VAL A 4 -5.54 -6.95 9.08
N LEU A 5 -4.37 -7.43 9.49
CA LEU A 5 -3.28 -7.77 8.59
C LEU A 5 -3.35 -9.27 8.29
N VAL A 6 -3.54 -9.63 7.02
CA VAL A 6 -3.66 -11.02 6.58
C VAL A 6 -2.38 -11.43 5.87
N THR A 7 -1.69 -12.45 6.39
CA THR A 7 -0.50 -13.04 5.78
C THR A 7 -0.51 -14.57 5.96
N GLY A 8 0.38 -15.28 5.26
CA GLY A 8 0.48 -16.74 5.29
C GLY A 8 1.61 -17.23 4.38
N LEU A 9 1.75 -18.55 4.24
CA LEU A 9 2.69 -19.11 3.27
C LEU A 9 2.26 -18.77 1.82
N GLY A 10 3.21 -18.79 0.88
CA GLY A 10 2.90 -18.64 -0.54
C GLY A 10 1.91 -19.70 -1.00
N GLY A 11 0.83 -19.30 -1.68
CA GLY A 11 -0.23 -20.21 -2.14
C GLY A 11 -1.22 -20.66 -1.06
N ALA A 12 -1.15 -20.17 0.18
CA ALA A 12 -2.05 -20.57 1.27
C ALA A 12 -3.48 -19.98 1.19
N GLY A 13 -3.87 -19.38 0.05
CA GLY A 13 -5.18 -18.74 -0.11
C GLY A 13 -5.33 -17.40 0.62
N ARG A 14 -4.21 -16.73 0.92
CA ARG A 14 -4.15 -15.47 1.68
C ARG A 14 -5.12 -14.40 1.16
N SER A 15 -5.07 -14.08 -0.14
CA SER A 15 -5.93 -13.06 -0.74
C SER A 15 -7.41 -13.43 -0.67
N THR A 16 -7.74 -14.72 -0.78
CA THR A 16 -9.09 -15.23 -0.57
C THR A 16 -9.55 -15.04 0.87
N VAL A 17 -8.69 -15.35 1.84
CA VAL A 17 -8.98 -15.13 3.27
C VAL A 17 -9.14 -13.64 3.57
N ALA A 18 -8.31 -12.77 2.99
CA ALA A 18 -8.44 -11.32 3.14
C ALA A 18 -9.77 -10.80 2.59
N ALA A 19 -10.13 -11.19 1.37
CA ALA A 19 -11.40 -10.82 0.75
C ALA A 19 -12.61 -11.35 1.54
N ALA A 20 -12.57 -12.61 1.97
CA ALA A 20 -13.63 -13.21 2.79
C ALA A 20 -13.76 -12.51 4.16
N THR A 21 -12.64 -12.12 4.77
CA THR A 21 -12.64 -11.37 6.03
C THR A 21 -13.28 -10.00 5.86
N ALA A 22 -12.96 -9.31 4.76
CA ALA A 22 -13.54 -8.00 4.46
C ALA A 22 -15.06 -8.08 4.18
N LEU A 23 -15.48 -9.07 3.38
CA LEU A 23 -16.88 -9.35 3.11
C LEU A 23 -17.67 -9.69 4.38
N ALA A 24 -17.10 -10.51 5.27
CA ALA A 24 -17.73 -10.86 6.53
C ALA A 24 -17.88 -9.65 7.47
N ALA A 25 -16.88 -8.76 7.52
CA ALA A 25 -16.95 -7.53 8.30
C ALA A 25 -18.03 -6.58 7.74
N ALA A 26 -18.06 -6.38 6.42
CA ALA A 26 -19.09 -5.57 5.76
C ALA A 26 -20.50 -6.13 5.99
N ALA A 27 -20.68 -7.46 5.85
CA ALA A 27 -21.96 -8.12 6.13
C ALA A 27 -22.42 -7.99 7.59
N SER A 28 -21.51 -7.72 8.53
CA SER A 28 -21.83 -7.40 9.93
C SER A 28 -22.13 -5.92 10.20
N GLY A 29 -22.18 -5.08 9.15
CA GLY A 29 -22.47 -3.65 9.23
C GLY A 29 -21.26 -2.77 9.54
N SER A 30 -20.03 -3.28 9.42
CA SER A 30 -18.82 -2.47 9.55
C SER A 30 -18.45 -1.86 8.21
N ARG A 31 -18.28 -0.53 8.14
CA ARG A 31 -17.73 0.11 6.93
C ARG A 31 -16.31 -0.36 6.73
N THR A 32 -16.08 -1.14 5.69
CA THR A 32 -14.86 -1.93 5.51
C THR A 32 -14.12 -1.51 4.25
N LEU A 33 -12.81 -1.36 4.39
CA LEU A 33 -11.89 -1.19 3.27
C LEU A 33 -10.99 -2.41 3.15
N LEU A 34 -10.96 -3.06 1.99
CA LEU A 34 -9.96 -4.05 1.63
C LEU A 34 -8.85 -3.38 0.82
N VAL A 35 -7.60 -3.66 1.18
CA VAL A 35 -6.43 -3.24 0.41
C VAL A 35 -5.61 -4.46 -0.01
N SER A 36 -5.24 -4.55 -1.28
CA SER A 36 -4.39 -5.62 -1.81
C SER A 36 -3.39 -5.12 -2.84
N ALA A 37 -2.21 -5.73 -2.91
CA ALA A 37 -1.25 -5.51 -4.01
C ALA A 37 -1.57 -6.38 -5.23
N GLU A 38 -2.05 -7.59 -4.99
CA GLU A 38 -2.45 -8.53 -6.03
C GLU A 38 -3.92 -8.31 -6.43
N ALA A 39 -4.25 -8.73 -7.65
CA ALA A 39 -5.62 -8.68 -8.15
C ALA A 39 -6.50 -9.67 -7.37
N VAL A 40 -7.66 -9.19 -6.91
CA VAL A 40 -8.68 -10.03 -6.29
C VAL A 40 -9.78 -10.28 -7.35
N PRO A 41 -10.06 -11.53 -7.74
CA PRO A 41 -11.08 -11.81 -8.74
C PRO A 41 -12.45 -11.23 -8.36
N GLY A 42 -13.07 -10.50 -9.29
CA GLY A 42 -14.37 -9.86 -9.08
C GLY A 42 -14.34 -8.51 -8.36
N PHE A 43 -13.16 -8.02 -7.98
CA PHE A 43 -12.97 -6.72 -7.34
C PHE A 43 -12.42 -5.70 -8.36
N PRO A 44 -12.70 -4.39 -8.17
CA PRO A 44 -12.16 -3.34 -9.01
C PRO A 44 -10.63 -3.29 -8.91
N ALA A 45 -9.94 -2.87 -9.97
CA ALA A 45 -8.49 -2.71 -9.97
C ALA A 45 -8.06 -1.26 -9.70
N ALA A 46 -8.91 -0.48 -9.03
CA ALA A 46 -8.72 0.96 -8.83
C ALA A 46 -7.74 1.25 -7.67
N PRO A 47 -6.86 2.27 -7.80
CA PRO A 47 -5.94 2.66 -6.73
C PRO A 47 -6.64 3.37 -5.56
N GLU A 48 -7.76 4.02 -5.83
CA GLU A 48 -8.58 4.68 -4.83
C GLU A 48 -9.73 3.78 -4.37
N PRO A 49 -10.19 3.91 -3.10
CA PRO A 49 -11.29 3.12 -2.56
C PRO A 49 -12.54 3.17 -3.45
N THR A 50 -12.88 2.01 -4.00
CA THR A 50 -13.98 1.85 -4.95
C THR A 50 -14.97 0.81 -4.41
N ARG A 51 -16.26 1.11 -4.50
CA ARG A 51 -17.33 0.26 -3.98
C ARG A 51 -17.34 -1.11 -4.64
N VAL A 52 -17.32 -2.15 -3.82
CA VAL A 52 -17.48 -3.56 -4.22
C VAL A 52 -18.88 -4.05 -3.85
N ALA A 53 -19.33 -3.72 -2.64
CA ALA A 53 -20.64 -4.07 -2.10
C ALA A 53 -21.08 -3.02 -1.06
N ASP A 54 -22.28 -3.21 -0.51
CA ASP A 54 -22.71 -2.43 0.66
C ASP A 54 -21.70 -2.57 1.79
N ASP A 55 -21.30 -1.43 2.35
CA ASP A 55 -20.28 -1.32 3.40
C ASP A 55 -18.90 -1.92 3.08
N LEU A 56 -18.60 -2.22 1.81
CA LEU A 56 -17.29 -2.71 1.35
C LEU A 56 -16.75 -1.92 0.18
N ASP A 57 -15.62 -1.27 0.42
CA ASP A 57 -14.78 -0.68 -0.62
C ASP A 57 -13.46 -1.46 -0.76
N HIS A 58 -12.85 -1.37 -1.94
CA HIS A 58 -11.55 -1.97 -2.23
C HIS A 58 -10.63 -0.97 -2.92
N ALA A 59 -9.37 -0.99 -2.53
CA ALA A 59 -8.29 -0.25 -3.18
C ALA A 59 -7.15 -1.22 -3.51
N ARG A 60 -6.68 -1.18 -4.75
CA ARG A 60 -5.53 -1.94 -5.20
C ARG A 60 -4.28 -1.08 -5.13
N ILE A 61 -3.24 -1.57 -4.48
CA ILE A 61 -1.95 -0.87 -4.45
C ILE A 61 -1.31 -0.97 -5.84
N ASP A 62 -1.09 0.19 -6.45
CA ASP A 62 -0.23 0.34 -7.62
C ASP A 62 1.12 0.89 -7.17
N SER A 63 2.10 0.01 -7.05
CA SER A 63 3.45 0.36 -6.59
C SER A 63 4.24 1.16 -7.61
N GLY A 64 3.95 1.00 -8.91
CA GLY A 64 4.56 1.80 -9.97
C GLY A 64 4.04 3.23 -9.96
N GLU A 65 2.73 3.43 -9.86
CA GLU A 65 2.12 4.75 -9.67
C GLU A 65 2.63 5.42 -8.39
N HIS A 66 2.64 4.68 -7.27
CA HIS A 66 3.15 5.20 -6.01
C HIS A 66 4.60 5.66 -6.11
N PHE A 67 5.48 4.85 -6.70
CA PHE A 67 6.88 5.19 -6.91
C PHE A 67 7.06 6.46 -7.76
N ARG A 68 6.32 6.56 -8.87
CA ARG A 68 6.34 7.74 -9.74
C ARG A 68 5.89 9.00 -9.00
N ALA A 69 4.84 8.91 -8.20
CA ALA A 69 4.33 10.02 -7.41
C ALA A 69 5.36 10.50 -6.37
N GLU A 70 5.93 9.58 -5.58
CA GLU A 70 6.92 9.91 -4.55
C GLU A 70 8.20 10.50 -5.15
N LEU A 71 8.72 9.95 -6.26
CA LEU A 71 9.91 10.47 -6.91
C LEU A 71 9.66 11.84 -7.53
N THR A 72 8.50 12.05 -8.14
CA THR A 72 8.11 13.35 -8.68
C THR A 72 8.06 14.41 -7.57
N GLU A 73 7.48 14.08 -6.42
CA GLU A 73 7.46 14.98 -5.26
C GLU A 73 8.86 15.24 -4.70
N LEU A 74 9.74 14.23 -4.66
CA LEU A 74 11.13 14.40 -4.27
C LEU A 74 11.88 15.33 -5.23
N GLN A 75 11.73 15.17 -6.54
CA GLN A 75 12.34 16.03 -7.56
C GLN A 75 11.87 17.48 -7.44
N LYS A 76 10.58 17.71 -7.14
CA LYS A 76 10.05 19.07 -6.89
C LYS A 76 10.74 19.72 -5.69
N ARG A 77 10.88 18.98 -4.58
CA ARG A 77 11.53 19.46 -3.35
C ARG A 77 13.04 19.69 -3.52
N ALA A 78 13.70 18.87 -4.35
CA ALA A 78 15.13 18.95 -4.62
C ALA A 78 15.48 19.81 -5.86
N SER A 79 14.49 20.46 -6.48
CA SER A 79 14.65 21.19 -7.75
C SER A 79 15.85 22.14 -7.76
N GLY A 80 16.01 22.96 -6.73
CA GLY A 80 17.15 23.89 -6.65
C GLY A 80 18.52 23.20 -6.60
N VAL A 81 18.63 22.01 -6.03
CA VAL A 81 19.90 21.23 -6.00
C VAL A 81 20.13 20.55 -7.35
N LEU A 82 19.08 20.00 -7.97
CA LEU A 82 19.16 19.36 -9.28
C LEU A 82 19.59 20.36 -10.36
N ASP A 83 19.03 21.57 -10.34
CA ASP A 83 19.37 22.64 -11.28
C ASP A 83 20.84 23.08 -11.13
N LEU A 84 21.36 23.13 -9.89
CA LEU A 84 22.78 23.44 -9.62
C LEU A 84 23.74 22.36 -10.09
N LEU A 85 23.32 21.09 -10.06
CA LEU A 85 24.11 19.95 -10.51
C LEU A 85 23.98 19.67 -12.02
N GLY A 86 23.15 20.45 -12.73
CA GLY A 86 22.84 20.22 -14.14
C GLY A 86 22.13 18.88 -14.40
N ALA A 87 21.47 18.32 -13.38
CA ALA A 87 20.76 17.06 -13.49
C ALA A 87 19.39 17.27 -14.15
N GLY A 88 19.10 16.51 -15.20
CA GLY A 88 17.78 16.48 -15.83
C GLY A 88 16.73 15.84 -14.92
N ARG A 89 15.50 16.37 -14.95
CA ARG A 89 14.36 15.71 -14.31
C ARG A 89 13.96 14.51 -15.16
N LEU A 90 13.64 13.41 -14.50
CA LEU A 90 13.10 12.22 -15.16
C LEU A 90 11.62 12.40 -15.39
N ASP A 91 11.16 12.13 -16.62
CA ASP A 91 9.74 12.10 -16.93
C ASP A 91 9.08 10.86 -16.33
N GLY A 92 7.80 10.97 -15.95
CA GLY A 92 7.08 9.87 -15.28
C GLY A 92 7.03 8.56 -16.09
N GLU A 93 7.12 8.65 -17.42
CA GLU A 93 7.17 7.50 -18.33
C GLU A 93 8.57 6.85 -18.39
N GLU A 94 9.64 7.58 -18.06
CA GLU A 94 11.01 7.06 -17.95
C GLU A 94 11.25 6.31 -16.64
N LEU A 95 10.34 6.47 -15.68
CA LEU A 95 10.40 5.82 -14.37
C LEU A 95 9.89 4.39 -14.44
N THR A 96 10.85 3.47 -14.44
CA THR A 96 10.60 2.06 -14.14
C THR A 96 10.55 1.85 -12.63
N GLU A 97 9.74 0.88 -12.22
CA GLU A 97 9.58 0.55 -10.81
C GLU A 97 10.91 0.02 -10.24
N LEU A 98 11.41 0.63 -9.16
CA LEU A 98 12.64 0.20 -8.52
C LEU A 98 12.39 -1.03 -7.61
N PRO A 99 13.41 -1.88 -7.39
CA PRO A 99 13.38 -2.88 -6.33
C PRO A 99 13.03 -2.21 -4.99
N GLY A 100 12.04 -2.76 -4.28
CA GLY A 100 11.57 -2.19 -3.02
C GLY A 100 10.30 -1.33 -3.13
N SER A 101 9.89 -0.93 -4.35
CA SER A 101 8.70 -0.10 -4.55
C SER A 101 7.41 -0.74 -4.03
N PRO A 102 7.15 -2.06 -4.21
CA PRO A 102 5.97 -2.71 -3.62
C PRO A 102 5.93 -2.60 -2.09
N GLN A 103 7.08 -2.77 -1.44
CA GLN A 103 7.20 -2.70 0.01
C GLN A 103 6.97 -1.28 0.52
N LEU A 104 7.53 -0.28 -0.16
CA LEU A 104 7.32 1.14 0.16
C LEU A 104 5.86 1.55 -0.03
N ALA A 105 5.23 1.13 -1.14
CA ALA A 105 3.82 1.43 -1.40
C ALA A 105 2.89 0.85 -0.33
N LEU A 106 3.16 -0.38 0.12
CA LEU A 106 2.40 -1.00 1.21
C LEU A 106 2.65 -0.31 2.56
N LEU A 107 3.89 0.05 2.89
CA LEU A 107 4.19 0.80 4.11
C LEU A 107 3.55 2.19 4.10
N HIS A 108 3.55 2.87 2.95
CA HIS A 108 2.88 4.15 2.77
C HIS A 108 1.37 4.00 2.96
N THR A 109 0.77 2.97 2.39
CA THR A 109 -0.65 2.61 2.58
C THR A 109 -0.98 2.42 4.07
N LEU A 110 -0.15 1.66 4.80
CA LEU A 110 -0.31 1.46 6.24
C LEU A 110 -0.16 2.77 7.03
N ARG A 111 0.71 3.67 6.57
CA ARG A 111 0.88 5.01 7.15
C ARG A 111 -0.36 5.87 6.95
N ARG A 112 -0.89 5.97 5.72
CA ARG A 112 -2.14 6.69 5.40
C ARG A 112 -3.30 6.22 6.28
N ALA A 113 -3.43 4.91 6.43
CA ALA A 113 -4.41 4.31 7.33
C ALA A 113 -4.24 4.75 8.78
N ALA A 114 -3.01 4.81 9.29
CA ALA A 114 -2.70 5.23 10.65
C ALA A 114 -2.87 6.75 10.87
N GLU A 115 -2.62 7.56 9.84
CA GLU A 115 -2.73 9.03 9.86
C GLU A 115 -4.17 9.53 9.70
N GLY A 116 -5.11 8.63 9.35
CA GLY A 116 -6.54 8.93 9.34
C GLY A 116 -7.11 9.29 7.98
N ASP A 117 -6.35 9.14 6.89
CA ASP A 117 -6.84 9.33 5.50
C ASP A 117 -8.11 8.51 5.22
N TRP A 118 -8.25 7.39 5.93
CA TRP A 118 -9.36 6.45 5.81
C TRP A 118 -10.24 6.42 7.07
N SER A 119 -10.37 7.55 7.77
CA SER A 119 -11.21 7.67 8.98
C SER A 119 -12.70 7.35 8.76
N GLY A 120 -13.16 7.29 7.51
CA GLY A 120 -14.51 6.87 7.12
C GLY A 120 -14.79 5.37 7.29
N TYR A 121 -13.76 4.55 7.55
CA TYR A 121 -13.89 3.10 7.69
C TYR A 121 -13.72 2.65 9.15
N ASP A 122 -14.52 1.68 9.53
CA ASP A 122 -14.49 1.05 10.84
C ASP A 122 -13.47 -0.10 10.87
N THR A 123 -13.33 -0.83 9.76
CA THR A 123 -12.39 -1.94 9.57
C THR A 123 -11.55 -1.76 8.31
N LEU A 124 -10.23 -1.95 8.44
CA LEU A 124 -9.29 -2.04 7.33
C LEU A 124 -8.72 -3.45 7.28
N VAL A 125 -8.89 -4.14 6.16
CA VAL A 125 -8.28 -5.44 5.89
C VAL A 125 -7.15 -5.24 4.88
N VAL A 126 -5.93 -5.67 5.21
CA VAL A 126 -4.76 -5.54 4.34
C VAL A 126 -4.23 -6.92 3.98
N ASP A 127 -4.20 -7.20 2.69
CA ASP A 127 -3.64 -8.42 2.11
C ASP A 127 -2.11 -8.27 1.95
N LEU A 128 -1.36 -8.70 2.97
CA LEU A 128 0.11 -8.54 3.05
C LEU A 128 0.87 -9.67 2.33
N PRO A 129 2.04 -9.45 1.74
CA PRO A 129 2.86 -10.50 1.09
C PRO A 129 3.06 -11.79 1.91
N PRO A 130 3.62 -12.87 1.32
CA PRO A 130 3.93 -14.10 2.06
C PRO A 130 4.68 -13.84 3.37
N LEU A 131 4.47 -14.70 4.37
CA LEU A 131 4.85 -14.45 5.77
C LEU A 131 6.27 -13.92 5.96
N ALA A 132 7.26 -14.52 5.30
CA ALA A 132 8.65 -14.08 5.43
C ALA A 132 8.86 -12.65 4.91
N GLU A 133 8.24 -12.31 3.77
CA GLU A 133 8.29 -10.98 3.17
C GLU A 133 7.49 -9.96 4.01
N ALA A 134 6.32 -10.34 4.53
CA ALA A 134 5.53 -9.49 5.41
C ALA A 134 6.26 -9.15 6.71
N LEU A 135 6.92 -10.15 7.34
CA LEU A 135 7.72 -9.90 8.54
C LEU A 135 8.91 -8.99 8.25
N ALA A 136 9.61 -9.20 7.14
CA ALA A 136 10.69 -8.32 6.72
C ALA A 136 10.17 -6.89 6.51
N LEU A 137 9.07 -6.74 5.79
CA LEU A 137 8.41 -5.45 5.52
C LEU A 137 8.05 -4.69 6.80
N LEU A 138 7.40 -5.36 7.75
CA LEU A 138 6.99 -4.74 9.01
C LEU A 138 8.18 -4.37 9.91
N ALA A 139 9.33 -5.03 9.74
CA ALA A 139 10.57 -4.70 10.44
C ALA A 139 11.35 -3.53 9.81
N LEU A 140 11.11 -3.21 8.52
CA LEU A 140 11.86 -2.20 7.77
C LEU A 140 11.91 -0.82 8.47
N PRO A 141 10.80 -0.25 8.98
CA PRO A 141 10.85 1.08 9.59
C PRO A 141 11.83 1.18 10.77
N GLU A 142 11.87 0.16 11.62
CA GLU A 142 12.79 0.16 12.77
C GLU A 142 14.24 -0.10 12.34
N GLN A 143 14.46 -0.98 11.37
CA GLN A 143 15.79 -1.20 10.79
C GLN A 143 16.36 0.09 10.20
N LEU A 144 15.57 0.81 9.41
CA LEU A 144 15.98 2.09 8.82
C LEU A 144 16.32 3.13 9.89
N ARG A 145 15.48 3.29 10.92
CA ARG A 145 15.76 4.17 12.07
C ARG A 145 17.05 3.81 12.79
N ARG A 146 17.41 2.53 12.86
CA ARG A 146 18.68 2.09 13.45
C ARG A 146 19.87 2.47 12.58
N TYR A 147 19.77 2.32 11.25
CA TYR A 147 20.84 2.73 10.33
C TYR A 147 21.06 4.23 10.32
N LEU A 148 19.99 5.04 10.33
CA LEU A 148 20.07 6.50 10.31
C LEU A 148 20.59 7.11 11.63
N ARG A 149 20.55 6.36 12.74
CA ARG A 149 21.10 6.79 14.04
C ARG A 149 22.60 6.53 14.18
N ARG A 150 23.20 5.79 13.25
CA ARG A 150 24.65 5.55 13.21
C ARG A 150 25.32 6.61 12.35
#